data_AF-A0A3B8W482-F1
#
_entry.id   AF-A0A3B8W482-F1
#
_cell.length_a   1.000
_cell.length_b   1.000
_cell.length_c   1.000
_cell.angle_alpha   90.00
_cell.angle_beta   90.00
_cell.angle_gamma   90.00
#
_symmetry.space_group_name_H-M   'P 1'
#
loop_
_entity.id
_entity.type
_entity.pdbx_description
1 polymer ?
#
loop_
_entity_poly.entity_id
_entity_poly.type
_entity_poly.pdbx_seq_one_letter_code
_entity_poly.pdbx_strand_id
1 'polypeptide(L)'
;MFDPAKIIQKAKTSSFYLWLLNFNLARTIPFNIPHGFEITQIADTTLRTRLPYKRKNLNHIRGLHACALATLSEFTTGFLLISRLGMTNYRIILKRLEMDYHFQGKMGAWAEFVITPDWLEREVVQPLQQSESVVVNCEVKIFDEQQNHLTTGHVHWQIKDWKKVKTRT
;
A
#
# COMPACT_ATOMS: atom_id res chain seq x y z
N MET A 1 24.13 -3.32 8.74
CA MET A 1 22.92 -3.97 8.20
C MET A 1 21.81 -2.92 8.21
N PHE A 2 21.25 -2.58 7.04
CA PHE A 2 20.19 -1.57 6.93
C PHE A 2 18.91 -2.10 7.59
N ASP A 3 18.48 -1.47 8.68
CA ASP A 3 17.22 -1.81 9.36
C ASP A 3 16.07 -1.02 8.70
N PRO A 4 15.16 -1.67 7.96
CA PRO A 4 14.10 -0.96 7.25
C PRO A 4 13.14 -0.24 8.20
N ALA A 5 12.98 -0.73 9.45
CA ALA A 5 12.16 -0.06 10.45
C ALA A 5 12.74 1.32 10.82
N LYS A 6 14.07 1.45 10.92
CA LYS A 6 14.72 2.74 11.20
C LYS A 6 14.55 3.74 10.06
N ILE A 7 14.60 3.28 8.80
CA ILE A 7 14.39 4.17 7.64
C ILE A 7 12.94 4.67 7.64
N ILE A 8 11.97 3.78 7.85
CA ILE A 8 10.55 4.13 7.94
C ILE A 8 10.32 5.18 9.03
N GLN A 9 10.89 4.99 10.23
CA GLN A 9 10.73 5.95 11.33
C GLN A 9 11.30 7.34 10.97
N LYS A 10 12.49 7.40 10.36
CA LYS A 10 13.10 8.67 9.96
C LYS A 10 12.40 9.32 8.75
N ALA A 11 11.82 8.52 7.86
CA ALA A 11 11.09 9.01 6.69
C ALA A 11 9.83 9.82 7.06
N LYS A 12 9.28 9.62 8.26
CA LYS A 12 8.14 10.38 8.78
C LYS A 12 8.46 11.87 8.99
N THR A 13 9.71 12.20 9.31
CA THR A 13 10.11 13.57 9.65
C THR A 13 11.19 14.14 8.72
N SER A 14 11.72 13.35 7.79
CA SER A 14 12.84 13.75 6.92
C SER A 14 12.60 13.38 5.46
N SER A 15 12.64 14.40 4.60
CA SER A 15 12.55 14.25 3.14
C SER A 15 13.71 13.43 2.55
N PHE A 16 14.92 13.53 3.13
CA PHE A 16 16.05 12.71 2.72
C PHE A 16 15.80 11.22 2.97
N TYR A 17 15.28 10.87 4.15
CA TYR A 17 14.95 9.47 4.47
C TYR A 17 13.72 8.98 3.71
N LEU A 18 12.77 9.86 3.38
CA LEU A 18 11.66 9.52 2.51
C LEU A 18 12.13 9.22 1.08
N TRP A 19 13.06 10.03 0.55
CA TRP A 19 13.71 9.74 -0.73
C TRP A 19 14.47 8.41 -0.69
N LEU A 20 15.25 8.18 0.38
CA LEU A 20 15.96 6.91 0.58
C LEU A 20 14.99 5.72 0.67
N LEU A 21 13.84 5.89 1.34
CA LEU A 21 12.80 4.86 1.43
C LEU A 21 12.26 4.52 0.03
N ASN A 22 11.88 5.53 -0.76
CA ASN A 22 11.40 5.35 -2.13
C ASN A 22 12.46 4.67 -3.03
N PHE A 23 13.73 5.07 -2.89
CA PHE A 23 14.83 4.45 -3.63
C PHE A 23 15.01 2.97 -3.30
N ASN A 24 14.94 2.60 -2.01
CA ASN A 24 15.03 1.20 -1.59
C ASN A 24 13.82 0.39 -2.06
N LEU A 25 12.61 0.94 -1.93
CA LEU A 25 11.37 0.29 -2.36
C LEU A 25 11.37 -0.04 -3.85
N ALA A 26 11.83 0.88 -4.69
CA ALA A 26 11.96 0.63 -6.13
C ALA A 26 12.91 -0.56 -6.42
N ARG A 27 13.98 -0.73 -5.64
CA ARG A 27 14.92 -1.86 -5.84
C ARG A 27 14.38 -3.19 -5.31
N THR A 28 13.60 -3.16 -4.22
CA THR A 28 13.01 -4.36 -3.61
C THR A 28 11.81 -4.89 -4.39
N ILE A 29 11.05 -4.02 -5.05
CA ILE A 29 9.85 -4.39 -5.83
C ILE A 29 10.10 -4.02 -7.30
N PRO A 30 10.70 -4.91 -8.12
CA PRO A 30 11.06 -4.62 -9.50
C PRO A 30 9.89 -4.15 -10.36
N PHE A 31 8.68 -4.64 -10.07
CA PHE A 31 7.44 -4.20 -10.72
C PHE A 31 7.22 -2.68 -10.57
N ASN A 32 7.60 -2.08 -9.44
CA ASN A 32 7.34 -0.66 -9.18
C ASN A 32 8.30 0.27 -9.94
N ILE A 33 9.47 -0.21 -10.38
CA ILE A 33 10.47 0.59 -11.10
C ILE A 33 9.88 1.30 -12.34
N PRO A 34 9.28 0.58 -13.31
CA PRO A 34 8.69 1.22 -14.49
C PRO A 34 7.55 2.18 -14.12
N HIS A 35 6.81 1.90 -13.05
CA HIS A 35 5.61 2.67 -12.68
C HIS A 35 5.91 3.90 -11.82
N GLY A 36 7.02 3.92 -11.10
CA GLY A 36 7.47 5.06 -10.28
C GLY A 36 6.45 5.46 -9.22
N PHE A 37 5.84 4.46 -8.57
CA PHE A 37 5.05 4.70 -7.37
C PHE A 37 5.92 5.36 -6.31
N GLU A 38 5.36 6.35 -5.62
CA GLU A 38 6.09 7.15 -4.64
C GLU A 38 5.28 7.26 -3.35
N ILE A 39 5.92 7.04 -2.20
CA ILE A 39 5.40 7.45 -0.90
C ILE A 39 5.69 8.95 -0.75
N THR A 40 4.64 9.76 -0.72
CA THR A 40 4.75 11.21 -0.56
C THR A 40 4.66 11.63 0.90
N GLN A 41 4.00 10.82 1.74
CA GLN A 41 3.91 11.05 3.18
C GLN A 41 3.72 9.72 3.91
N ILE A 42 4.33 9.61 5.08
CA ILE A 42 4.19 8.45 5.96
C ILE A 42 4.11 8.90 7.42
N ALA A 43 3.19 8.30 8.17
CA ALA A 43 3.07 8.43 9.62
C ALA A 43 2.74 7.05 10.24
N ASP A 44 2.52 6.99 11.55
CA ASP A 44 2.09 5.75 12.22
C ASP A 44 0.68 5.31 11.87
N THR A 45 -0.17 6.22 11.42
CA THR A 45 -1.58 5.89 11.15
C THR A 45 -1.98 6.20 9.73
N THR A 46 -1.16 6.91 8.96
CA THR A 46 -1.50 7.31 7.59
C THR A 46 -0.34 7.06 6.63
N LEU A 47 -0.68 6.71 5.40
CA LEU A 47 0.23 6.66 4.27
C LEU A 47 -0.43 7.36 3.09
N ARG A 48 0.33 8.25 2.44
CA ARG A 48 -0.06 8.84 1.17
C ARG A 48 0.95 8.46 0.10
N THR A 49 0.43 7.97 -1.02
CA THR A 49 1.24 7.54 -2.16
C THR A 49 0.77 8.22 -3.45
N ARG A 50 1.62 8.17 -4.47
CA ARG A 50 1.39 8.80 -5.76
C ARG A 50 1.69 7.86 -6.92
N LEU A 51 0.83 7.88 -7.92
CA LEU A 51 1.05 7.32 -9.26
C LEU A 51 1.27 8.48 -10.25
N PRO A 52 2.48 8.63 -10.83
CA PRO A 52 2.74 9.68 -11.79
C PRO A 52 2.05 9.42 -13.14
N TYR A 53 1.56 10.49 -13.77
CA TYR A 53 1.06 10.46 -15.13
C TYR A 53 2.23 10.46 -16.13
N LYS A 54 2.67 9.27 -16.53
CA LYS A 54 3.78 9.06 -17.46
C LYS A 54 3.47 7.95 -18.42
N ARG A 55 4.15 7.92 -19.57
CA ARG A 55 3.92 6.96 -20.67
C ARG A 55 3.75 5.51 -20.23
N LYS A 56 4.57 5.01 -19.30
CA LYS A 56 4.51 3.63 -18.79
C LYS A 56 3.25 3.31 -17.98
N ASN A 57 2.53 4.32 -17.52
CA ASN A 57 1.31 4.22 -16.72
C ASN A 57 0.07 4.57 -17.53
N LEU A 58 0.19 4.82 -18.83
CA LEU A 58 -0.95 5.17 -19.67
C LEU A 58 -1.58 3.92 -20.30
N ASN A 59 -2.90 3.95 -20.45
CA ASN A 59 -3.66 3.03 -21.29
C ASN A 59 -3.74 3.53 -22.75
N HIS A 60 -4.44 2.77 -23.60
CA HIS A 60 -4.60 3.04 -25.03
C HIS A 60 -5.31 4.37 -25.35
N ILE A 61 -6.13 4.89 -24.44
CA ILE A 61 -6.81 6.20 -24.57
C ILE A 61 -6.09 7.33 -23.81
N ARG A 62 -4.80 7.14 -23.48
CA ARG A 62 -3.97 8.10 -22.72
C ARG A 62 -4.60 8.51 -21.38
N GLY A 63 -5.24 7.59 -20.67
CA GLY A 63 -5.58 7.75 -19.24
C GLY A 63 -4.66 6.87 -18.40
N LEU A 64 -4.64 7.05 -17.07
CA LEU A 64 -3.95 6.14 -16.17
C LEU A 64 -4.49 4.71 -16.35
N HIS A 65 -3.58 3.75 -16.40
CA HIS A 65 -3.90 2.34 -16.62
C HIS A 65 -4.64 1.77 -15.41
N ALA A 66 -5.71 1.01 -15.66
CA ALA A 66 -6.54 0.41 -14.62
C ALA A 66 -5.71 -0.41 -13.63
N CYS A 67 -4.86 -1.32 -14.12
CA CYS A 67 -3.97 -2.09 -13.24
C CYS A 67 -2.97 -1.23 -12.46
N ALA A 68 -2.53 -0.08 -12.98
CA ALA A 68 -1.62 0.80 -12.22
C ALA A 68 -2.35 1.49 -11.05
N LEU A 69 -3.62 1.86 -11.23
CA LEU A 69 -4.48 2.38 -10.17
C LEU A 69 -4.82 1.29 -9.13
N ALA A 70 -5.07 0.07 -9.60
CA ALA A 70 -5.26 -1.10 -8.74
C ALA A 70 -4.00 -1.38 -7.89
N THR A 71 -2.81 -1.33 -8.49
CA THR A 71 -1.54 -1.45 -7.76
C THR A 71 -1.32 -0.28 -6.80
N LEU A 72 -1.72 0.96 -7.15
CA LEU A 72 -1.63 2.08 -6.21
C LEU A 72 -2.46 1.80 -4.93
N SER A 73 -3.65 1.21 -5.09
CA SER A 73 -4.51 0.81 -3.97
C SER A 73 -3.88 -0.30 -3.11
N GLU A 74 -3.38 -1.34 -3.77
CA GLU A 74 -2.68 -2.46 -3.13
C GLU A 74 -1.44 -1.98 -2.37
N PHE A 75 -0.54 -1.28 -3.06
CA PHE A 75 0.70 -0.76 -2.50
C PHE A 75 0.46 0.12 -1.28
N THR A 76 -0.53 1.02 -1.34
CA THR A 76 -0.81 1.95 -0.24
C THR A 76 -1.29 1.23 1.02
N THR A 77 -2.25 0.32 0.87
CA THR A 77 -2.83 -0.40 2.00
C THR A 77 -1.86 -1.44 2.56
N GLY A 78 -1.21 -2.22 1.69
CA GLY A 78 -0.25 -3.24 2.06
C GLY A 78 0.97 -2.66 2.77
N PHE A 79 1.55 -1.57 2.25
CA PHE A 79 2.72 -0.95 2.86
C PHE A 79 2.43 -0.39 4.26
N LEU A 80 1.28 0.29 4.46
CA LEU A 80 0.91 0.80 5.78
C LEU A 80 0.70 -0.36 6.78
N LEU A 81 -0.02 -1.42 6.39
CA LEU A 81 -0.21 -2.61 7.23
C LEU A 81 1.12 -3.24 7.65
N ILE A 82 2.03 -3.47 6.70
CA ILE A 82 3.36 -4.04 6.96
C ILE A 82 4.15 -3.14 7.92
N SER A 83 4.11 -1.82 7.72
CA SER A 83 4.83 -0.87 8.57
C SER A 83 4.34 -0.87 10.02
N ARG A 84 3.08 -1.27 10.27
CA ARG A 84 2.45 -1.26 11.60
C ARG A 84 2.49 -2.60 12.31
N LEU A 85 2.29 -3.69 11.58
CA LEU A 85 2.32 -5.04 12.13
C LEU A 85 3.75 -5.58 12.30
N GLY A 86 4.71 -4.97 11.59
CA GLY A 86 6.10 -5.38 11.57
C GLY A 86 6.35 -6.46 10.53
N MET A 87 7.38 -6.23 9.70
CA MET A 87 7.74 -7.09 8.56
C MET A 87 8.09 -8.53 8.92
N THR A 88 8.47 -8.80 10.18
CA THR A 88 8.99 -10.11 10.63
C THR A 88 7.96 -10.96 11.36
N ASN A 89 6.85 -10.37 11.83
CA ASN A 89 5.91 -11.05 12.72
C ASN A 89 4.76 -11.71 11.94
N TYR A 90 4.33 -11.06 10.85
CA TYR A 90 3.18 -11.50 10.08
C TYR A 90 3.50 -11.64 8.60
N ARG A 91 2.94 -12.68 8.00
CA ARG A 91 2.83 -12.84 6.56
C ARG A 91 1.52 -12.19 6.11
N ILE A 92 1.61 -11.27 5.15
CA ILE A 92 0.48 -10.54 4.58
C ILE A 92 0.36 -10.91 3.10
N ILE A 93 -0.82 -11.35 2.66
CA ILE A 93 -1.08 -11.78 1.27
C ILE A 93 -2.37 -11.17 0.76
N LEU A 94 -2.32 -10.64 -0.46
CA LEU A 94 -3.50 -10.15 -1.16
C LEU A 94 -4.39 -11.34 -1.53
N LYS A 95 -5.60 -11.40 -0.96
CA LYS A 95 -6.58 -12.47 -1.21
C LYS A 95 -7.59 -12.09 -2.29
N ARG A 96 -8.03 -10.83 -2.30
CA ARG A 96 -9.01 -10.29 -3.23
C ARG A 96 -8.75 -8.80 -3.41
N LEU A 97 -8.88 -8.31 -4.63
CA LEU A 97 -8.79 -6.89 -4.96
C LEU A 97 -9.99 -6.55 -5.84
N GLU A 98 -10.76 -5.57 -5.40
CA GLU A 98 -11.93 -5.06 -6.13
C GLU A 98 -11.71 -3.59 -6.39
N MET A 99 -12.07 -3.13 -7.59
CA MET A 99 -11.83 -1.76 -8.03
C MET A 99 -13.06 -1.23 -8.74
N ASP A 100 -13.62 -0.15 -8.22
CA ASP A 100 -14.59 0.69 -8.91
C ASP A 100 -13.85 1.85 -9.59
N TYR A 101 -14.12 2.07 -10.87
CA TYR A 101 -13.51 3.15 -11.66
C TYR A 101 -14.56 4.20 -11.98
N HIS A 102 -14.44 5.36 -11.32
CA HIS A 102 -15.42 6.44 -11.35
C HIS A 102 -15.07 7.52 -12.37
N PHE A 103 -13.78 7.85 -12.50
CA PHE A 103 -13.32 8.93 -13.37
C PHE A 103 -11.99 8.61 -14.07
N GLN A 104 -11.81 9.13 -15.28
CA GLN A 104 -10.62 8.87 -16.09
C GLN A 104 -9.41 9.70 -15.60
N GLY A 105 -8.37 9.04 -15.11
CA GLY A 105 -7.14 9.72 -14.66
C GLY A 105 -6.32 10.31 -15.81
N LYS A 106 -6.34 11.64 -15.98
CA LYS A 106 -5.57 12.37 -17.02
C LYS A 106 -4.36 13.15 -16.47
N MET A 107 -4.07 12.98 -15.19
CA MET A 107 -2.97 13.63 -14.46
C MET A 107 -2.48 12.69 -13.35
N GLY A 108 -1.57 13.15 -12.49
CA GLY A 108 -1.11 12.35 -11.35
C GLY A 108 -2.28 11.92 -10.47
N ALA A 109 -2.11 10.79 -9.77
CA ALA A 109 -3.12 10.27 -8.86
C ALA A 109 -2.52 9.97 -7.48
N TRP A 110 -3.30 10.19 -6.42
CA TRP A 110 -2.91 9.97 -5.04
C TRP A 110 -3.88 9.04 -4.35
N ALA A 111 -3.34 8.10 -3.60
CA ALA A 111 -4.07 7.30 -2.65
C ALA A 111 -3.68 7.74 -1.23
N GLU A 112 -4.66 7.79 -0.34
CA GLU A 112 -4.42 7.96 1.10
C GLU A 112 -5.16 6.85 1.85
N PHE A 113 -4.46 6.23 2.79
CA PHE A 113 -5.03 5.21 3.64
C PHE A 113 -4.68 5.46 5.09
N VAL A 114 -5.66 5.29 5.97
CA VAL A 114 -5.54 5.55 7.41
C VAL A 114 -5.96 4.32 8.20
N ILE A 115 -5.15 3.93 9.17
CA ILE A 115 -5.44 2.87 10.14
C ILE A 115 -5.31 3.44 11.55
N THR A 116 -6.30 3.20 12.40
CA THR A 116 -6.23 3.53 13.83
C THR A 116 -5.65 2.35 14.63
N PRO A 117 -5.00 2.60 15.78
CA PRO A 117 -4.59 1.53 16.69
C PRO A 117 -5.76 0.62 17.09
N ASP A 118 -6.93 1.20 17.37
CA ASP A 118 -8.13 0.47 17.75
C ASP A 118 -8.63 -0.46 16.64
N TRP A 119 -8.59 0.01 15.38
CA TRP A 119 -8.92 -0.82 14.23
C TRP A 119 -7.95 -1.99 14.09
N LEU A 120 -6.65 -1.73 14.29
CA LEU A 120 -5.63 -2.79 14.20
C LEU A 120 -5.83 -3.85 15.29
N GLU A 121 -6.12 -3.41 16.52
CA GLU A 121 -6.38 -4.30 17.63
C GLU A 121 -7.62 -5.16 17.36
N ARG A 122 -8.73 -4.52 16.96
CA ARG A 122 -10.02 -5.17 16.75
C ARG A 122 -10.08 -6.08 15.51
N GLU A 123 -9.55 -5.61 14.38
CA GLU A 123 -9.68 -6.32 13.10
C GLU A 123 -8.53 -7.30 12.85
N VAL A 124 -7.38 -7.14 13.52
CA VAL A 124 -6.19 -7.96 13.28
C VAL A 124 -5.72 -8.71 14.53
N VAL A 125 -5.36 -7.99 15.59
CA VAL A 125 -4.68 -8.60 16.75
C VAL A 125 -5.59 -9.58 17.49
N GLN A 126 -6.79 -9.13 17.88
CA GLN A 126 -7.75 -9.95 18.63
C GLN A 126 -8.20 -11.20 17.82
N PRO A 127 -8.59 -11.09 16.53
CA PRO A 127 -8.95 -12.27 15.73
C PRO A 127 -7.81 -13.29 15.59
N LEU A 128 -6.54 -12.84 15.52
CA LEU A 128 -5.38 -13.75 15.38
C LEU A 128 -5.03 -14.52 16.65
N GLN A 129 -5.55 -14.11 17.81
CA GLN A 129 -5.45 -14.90 19.05
C GLN A 129 -6.31 -16.17 18.97
N GLN A 130 -7.46 -16.07 18.31
CA GLN A 130 -8.45 -17.16 18.22
C GLN A 130 -8.38 -17.95 16.90
N SER A 131 -7.82 -17.34 15.84
CA SER A 131 -7.76 -17.93 14.50
C SER A 131 -6.31 -18.06 13.99
N GLU A 132 -6.10 -18.96 13.03
CA GLU A 132 -4.79 -19.08 12.37
C GLU A 132 -4.46 -17.91 11.44
N SER A 133 -5.49 -17.30 10.84
CA SER A 133 -5.37 -16.16 9.94
C SER A 133 -6.63 -15.32 9.98
N VAL A 134 -6.51 -14.04 9.68
CA VAL A 134 -7.63 -13.11 9.50
C VAL A 134 -7.58 -12.52 8.10
N VAL A 135 -8.73 -12.10 7.57
CA VAL A 135 -8.81 -11.34 6.33
C VAL A 135 -9.44 -9.99 6.65
N VAL A 136 -8.73 -8.91 6.35
CA VAL A 136 -9.21 -7.54 6.55
C VAL A 136 -9.45 -6.87 5.20
N ASN A 137 -10.53 -6.10 5.09
CA ASN A 137 -10.82 -5.28 3.93
C ASN A 137 -10.31 -3.85 4.16
N CYS A 138 -9.38 -3.41 3.32
CA CYS A 138 -8.89 -2.04 3.30
C CYS A 138 -9.52 -1.28 2.13
N GLU A 139 -10.46 -0.38 2.43
CA GLU A 139 -10.99 0.56 1.45
C GLU A 139 -10.00 1.72 1.26
N VAL A 140 -9.71 2.05 0.01
CA VAL A 140 -8.86 3.20 -0.35
C VAL A 140 -9.44 3.93 -1.55
N LYS A 141 -9.43 5.26 -1.48
CA LYS A 141 -9.90 6.13 -2.57
C LYS A 141 -8.72 6.79 -3.24
N ILE A 142 -8.79 6.90 -4.56
CA ILE A 142 -7.76 7.55 -5.38
C ILE A 142 -8.34 8.80 -5.99
N PHE A 143 -7.63 9.92 -5.83
CA PHE A 143 -7.99 11.22 -6.38
C PHE A 143 -6.87 11.77 -7.26
N ASP A 144 -7.22 12.59 -8.23
CA ASP A 144 -6.24 13.31 -9.04
C ASP A 144 -5.88 14.71 -8.48
N GLU A 145 -5.06 15.48 -9.19
CA GLU A 145 -4.63 16.83 -8.76
C GLU A 145 -5.81 17.79 -8.59
N GLN A 146 -6.90 17.56 -9.32
CA GLN A 146 -8.11 18.37 -9.29
C GLN A 146 -9.18 17.81 -8.35
N GLN A 147 -8.84 16.82 -7.52
CA GLN A 147 -9.76 16.15 -6.60
C GLN A 147 -10.89 15.38 -7.30
N ASN A 148 -10.72 15.00 -8.57
CA ASN A 148 -11.63 14.05 -9.19
C ASN A 148 -11.43 12.67 -8.56
N HIS A 149 -12.51 12.06 -8.08
CA HIS A 149 -12.48 10.71 -7.54
C HIS A 149 -12.28 9.72 -8.70
N LEU A 150 -11.09 9.15 -8.81
CA LEU A 150 -10.75 8.24 -9.91
C LEU A 150 -11.27 6.84 -9.64
N THR A 151 -10.98 6.30 -8.45
CA THR A 151 -11.31 4.91 -8.12
C THR A 151 -11.56 4.71 -6.63
N THR A 152 -12.37 3.71 -6.29
CA THR A 152 -12.44 3.10 -4.96
C THR A 152 -11.92 1.67 -5.04
N GLY A 153 -10.93 1.33 -4.21
CA GLY A 153 -10.37 0.00 -4.13
C GLY A 153 -10.72 -0.67 -2.80
N HIS A 154 -11.16 -1.92 -2.85
CA HIS A 154 -11.30 -2.79 -1.69
C HIS A 154 -10.22 -3.88 -1.74
N VAL A 155 -9.23 -3.74 -0.87
CA VAL A 155 -8.04 -4.61 -0.84
C VAL A 155 -8.15 -5.56 0.35
N HIS A 156 -8.37 -6.84 0.06
CA HIS A 156 -8.55 -7.86 1.09
C HIS A 156 -7.22 -8.55 1.40
N TRP A 157 -6.69 -8.25 2.58
CA TRP A 157 -5.40 -8.77 3.05
C TRP A 157 -5.61 -9.95 4.00
N GLN A 158 -5.10 -11.12 3.63
CA GLN A 158 -4.93 -12.22 4.58
C GLN A 158 -3.67 -11.98 5.42
N ILE A 159 -3.84 -11.96 6.73
CA ILE A 159 -2.76 -11.79 7.70
C ILE A 159 -2.64 -13.09 8.50
N LYS A 160 -1.41 -13.61 8.62
CA LYS A 160 -1.10 -14.86 9.35
C LYS A 160 0.23 -14.71 10.08
N ASP A 161 0.30 -15.13 11.34
CA ASP A 161 1.57 -15.18 12.10
C ASP A 161 2.54 -16.14 11.39
N TRP A 162 3.79 -15.69 11.18
CA TRP A 162 4.83 -16.51 10.56
C TRP A 162 5.05 -17.85 11.26
N LYS A 163 4.92 -17.90 12.59
CA LYS A 163 5.05 -19.14 13.38
C LYS A 163 4.00 -20.19 13.00
N LYS A 164 2.86 -19.78 12.43
CA LYS A 164 1.75 -20.65 12.03
C LYS A 164 1.77 -20.97 10.53
N VAL A 165 2.76 -20.49 9.76
CA VAL A 165 2.86 -20.76 8.31
C VAL A 165 3.43 -22.16 8.09
N LYS A 166 2.64 -23.04 7.46
CA LYS A 166 3.11 -24.36 7.00
C LYS A 166 3.50 -24.24 5.52
N THR A 167 4.78 -24.23 5.22
CA THR A 167 5.28 -24.35 3.84
C THR A 167 5.09 -25.79 3.38
N ARG A 168 4.37 -26.00 2.28
CA ARG A 168 4.41 -27.30 1.59
C ARG A 168 5.76 -27.39 0.88
N THR A 169 6.64 -28.25 1.38
CA THR A 169 7.81 -28.76 0.65
C THR A 169 7.38 -29.78 -0.38
#